data_AF-A0A6S5Z3Z8-F1
#
_entry.id   AF-A0A6S5Z3Z8-F1
#
_cell.length_a   1.000
_cell.length_b   1.000
_cell.length_c   1.000
_cell.angle_alpha   90.00
_cell.angle_beta   90.00
_cell.angle_gamma   90.00
#
_symmetry.space_group_name_H-M   'P 1'
#
loop_
_entity.id
_entity.type
_entity.pdbx_description
1 polymer ?
#
loop_
_entity_poly.entity_id
_entity_poly.type
_entity_poly.pdbx_seq_one_letter_code
_entity_poly.pdbx_strand_id
1 'polypeptide(L)'
;MVSRKPFYLLVALLYIVGLGMTIYHHIALDVPLTPGEKRQIWSIEAKLEFEATGDPVIASLAIPGTQPGFTLMNENAASPGYGLSFVEKDGDARAEWSIRTASGRQELYYRVDMMADAHAKPAANPQPPAIEKQIESEPYATAMKQILERAQERSADGYTLTREIIKEIEKQEQNAELLKKHKSRANLIAELLNNADVPTRVVHALNLEDGRRRQELVDYLQVFNSPTDYKLFNPQTGEQGRPANLLLWEYNSGALLDVTGGHNSRVSFSMIEQEQPVSVALAQKFEKSEMMNFSIHSLPLEEQTLFKGLLLIPIGVLMVVFLRVLVGIKTSGTFMPVLIAVAFIQTSLVTGLIGFLLIVGTGLVIRSYLSRLNLLLVARISAIIIMVISMIGIFSAFAFKLGLTDGMKITFFPMIILSWTIERMSILWEEEGPKEVFRQGGGSLLVAVIAYLAMDNELIRHLTFNFLGLQLVLMATVLLMGNYTGYKLSELKRFKPLVDEMKSGVTPGKDK
;
A
#
# COMPACT_ATOMS: atom_id res chain seq x y z
N MET A 1 -30.06 13.96 42.24
CA MET A 1 -28.77 13.30 41.94
C MET A 1 -29.05 12.16 40.98
N VAL A 2 -28.68 12.29 39.70
CA VAL A 2 -28.87 11.22 38.71
C VAL A 2 -27.97 10.05 39.10
N SER A 3 -28.54 8.84 39.21
CA SER A 3 -27.81 7.63 39.58
C SER A 3 -26.60 7.45 38.67
N ARG A 4 -25.41 7.23 39.26
CA ARG A 4 -24.17 6.94 38.50
C ARG A 4 -24.14 5.51 37.94
N LYS A 5 -25.06 4.64 38.35
CA LYS A 5 -25.16 3.23 37.93
C LYS A 5 -25.38 3.06 36.40
N PRO A 6 -26.34 3.74 35.74
CA PRO A 6 -26.51 3.64 34.29
C PRO A 6 -25.27 4.05 33.49
N PHE A 7 -24.50 5.03 33.96
CA PHE A 7 -23.25 5.43 33.32
C PHE A 7 -22.19 4.32 33.35
N TYR A 8 -21.94 3.70 34.51
CA TYR A 8 -20.98 2.60 34.61
C TYR A 8 -21.43 1.34 33.86
N LEU A 9 -22.75 1.08 33.78
CA LEU A 9 -23.30 0.01 32.95
C LEU A 9 -23.03 0.25 31.46
N LEU A 10 -23.24 1.47 30.96
CA LEU A 10 -22.93 1.84 29.58
C LEU A 10 -21.43 1.65 29.28
N VAL A 11 -20.56 2.13 30.16
CA VAL A 11 -19.11 1.96 30.02
C VAL A 11 -18.73 0.47 30.00
N ALA A 12 -19.27 -0.33 30.90
CA ALA A 12 -19.01 -1.77 30.95
C ALA A 12 -19.48 -2.47 29.66
N LEU A 13 -20.67 -2.11 29.16
CA LEU A 13 -21.19 -2.63 27.89
C LEU A 13 -20.25 -2.29 26.72
N LEU A 14 -19.76 -1.06 26.63
CA LEU A 14 -18.83 -0.64 25.58
C LEU A 14 -17.50 -1.41 25.63
N TYR A 15 -16.95 -1.67 26.81
CA TYR A 15 -15.77 -2.52 26.94
C TYR A 15 -16.04 -3.96 26.53
N ILE A 16 -17.15 -4.55 26.97
CA ILE A 16 -17.51 -5.94 26.65
C ILE A 16 -17.71 -6.10 25.14
N VAL A 17 -18.47 -5.22 24.50
CA VAL A 17 -18.72 -5.27 23.06
C VAL A 17 -17.44 -4.98 22.28
N GLY A 18 -16.67 -3.96 22.66
CA GLY A 18 -15.43 -3.58 22.00
C GLY A 18 -14.37 -4.68 22.06
N LEU A 19 -14.09 -5.20 23.25
CA LEU A 19 -13.15 -6.31 23.45
C LEU A 19 -13.67 -7.61 22.81
N GLY A 20 -14.96 -7.88 22.91
CA GLY A 20 -15.59 -9.06 22.28
C GLY A 20 -15.43 -9.05 20.76
N MET A 21 -15.66 -7.90 20.11
CA MET A 21 -15.40 -7.74 18.68
C MET A 21 -13.93 -7.92 18.34
N THR A 22 -13.01 -7.32 19.10
CA THR A 22 -11.57 -7.46 18.89
C THR A 22 -11.10 -8.92 19.01
N ILE A 23 -11.55 -9.63 20.06
CA ILE A 23 -11.21 -11.03 20.29
C ILE A 23 -11.82 -11.94 19.21
N TYR A 24 -13.07 -11.71 18.84
CA TYR A 24 -13.72 -12.44 17.76
C TYR A 24 -12.96 -12.27 16.43
N HIS A 25 -12.58 -11.02 16.09
CA HIS A 25 -11.82 -10.74 14.88
C HIS A 25 -10.43 -11.39 14.91
N HIS A 26 -9.77 -11.41 16.08
CA HIS A 26 -8.47 -12.08 16.24
C HIS A 26 -8.58 -13.60 16.05
N ILE A 27 -9.56 -14.25 16.68
CA ILE A 27 -9.68 -15.72 16.69
C ILE A 27 -10.33 -16.26 15.41
N ALA A 28 -11.37 -15.60 14.90
CA ALA A 28 -12.13 -16.10 13.75
C ALA A 28 -11.49 -15.75 12.40
N LEU A 29 -10.73 -14.66 12.32
CA LEU A 29 -10.10 -14.17 11.07
C LEU A 29 -8.57 -14.23 11.11
N ASP A 30 -8.00 -14.84 12.16
CA ASP A 30 -6.56 -15.08 12.35
C ASP A 30 -5.69 -13.81 12.18
N VAL A 31 -6.24 -12.65 12.59
CA VAL A 31 -5.56 -11.35 12.52
C VAL A 31 -4.70 -11.17 13.77
N PRO A 32 -3.35 -11.10 13.70
CA PRO A 32 -2.45 -10.99 14.84
C PRO A 32 -2.56 -9.61 15.49
N LEU A 33 -2.43 -9.61 16.82
CA LEU A 33 -2.46 -8.40 17.65
C LEU A 33 -1.20 -7.55 17.50
N THR A 34 -0.08 -8.16 17.17
CA THR A 34 1.16 -7.47 16.84
C THR A 34 1.30 -7.32 15.33
N PRO A 35 1.95 -6.25 14.84
CA PRO A 35 2.44 -6.22 13.47
C PRO A 35 3.30 -7.48 13.26
N GLY A 36 2.80 -8.43 12.47
CA GLY A 36 3.52 -9.68 12.16
C GLY A 36 4.63 -9.45 11.14
N GLU A 37 5.21 -10.54 10.63
CA GLU A 37 6.07 -10.46 9.45
C GLU A 37 5.30 -9.77 8.30
N LYS A 38 5.97 -8.86 7.61
CA LYS A 38 5.46 -8.29 6.36
C LYS A 38 5.76 -9.29 5.25
N ARG A 39 4.78 -9.53 4.38
CA ARG A 39 4.99 -10.29 3.15
C ARG A 39 4.97 -9.33 1.98
N GLN A 40 5.87 -9.59 1.05
CA GLN A 40 5.97 -8.87 -0.19
C GLN A 40 4.85 -9.36 -1.12
N ILE A 41 3.98 -8.45 -1.54
CA ILE A 41 2.92 -8.71 -2.52
C ILE A 41 3.22 -7.89 -3.76
N TRP A 42 3.22 -8.57 -4.90
CA TRP A 42 3.34 -7.96 -6.20
C TRP A 42 1.95 -7.81 -6.81
N SER A 43 1.51 -6.56 -6.97
CA SER A 43 0.31 -6.24 -7.73
C SER A 43 0.72 -6.02 -9.18
N ILE A 44 0.33 -6.92 -10.06
CA ILE A 44 0.71 -6.93 -11.48
C ILE A 44 -0.54 -6.68 -12.32
N GLU A 45 -0.49 -5.68 -13.18
CA GLU A 45 -1.56 -5.31 -14.10
C GLU A 45 -1.12 -5.57 -15.54
N ALA A 46 -1.88 -6.40 -16.24
CA ALA A 46 -1.81 -6.59 -17.68
C ALA A 46 -2.81 -5.64 -18.35
N LYS A 47 -2.28 -4.71 -19.15
CA LYS A 47 -3.07 -3.83 -20.02
C LYS A 47 -3.06 -4.38 -21.44
N LEU A 48 -4.25 -4.69 -21.94
CA LEU A 48 -4.50 -5.14 -23.31
C LEU A 48 -4.99 -3.95 -24.13
N GLU A 49 -4.41 -3.77 -25.31
CA GLU A 49 -4.81 -2.73 -26.26
C GLU A 49 -5.01 -3.37 -27.64
N PHE A 50 -6.10 -3.04 -28.32
CA PHE A 50 -6.36 -3.48 -29.71
C PHE A 50 -7.33 -2.54 -30.42
N GLU A 51 -7.41 -2.63 -31.75
CA GLU A 51 -8.35 -1.86 -32.57
C GLU A 51 -9.50 -2.77 -33.06
N ALA A 52 -10.72 -2.48 -32.61
CA ALA A 52 -11.91 -3.24 -32.97
C ALA A 52 -12.52 -2.77 -34.31
N THR A 53 -13.03 -3.71 -35.10
CA THR A 53 -13.50 -3.47 -36.48
C THR A 53 -15.00 -3.14 -36.59
N GLY A 54 -15.75 -3.15 -35.49
CA GLY A 54 -17.21 -3.02 -35.48
C GLY A 54 -17.95 -4.36 -35.36
N ASP A 55 -17.23 -5.48 -35.42
CA ASP A 55 -17.77 -6.84 -35.27
C ASP A 55 -17.81 -7.28 -33.80
N PRO A 56 -18.43 -8.44 -33.48
CA PRO A 56 -18.28 -9.06 -32.16
C PRO A 56 -16.81 -9.34 -31.84
N VAL A 57 -16.39 -8.96 -30.63
CA VAL A 57 -15.01 -9.14 -30.17
C VAL A 57 -14.96 -10.21 -29.09
N ILE A 58 -13.97 -11.09 -29.21
CA ILE A 58 -13.54 -12.02 -28.16
C ILE A 58 -12.05 -11.82 -27.95
N ALA A 59 -11.65 -11.39 -26.75
CA ALA A 59 -10.25 -11.28 -26.36
C ALA A 59 -9.97 -12.30 -25.24
N SER A 60 -8.98 -13.16 -25.43
CA SER A 60 -8.63 -14.25 -24.51
C SER A 60 -7.16 -14.13 -24.09
N LEU A 61 -6.92 -13.86 -22.81
CA LEU A 61 -5.59 -13.68 -22.22
C LEU A 61 -5.22 -14.86 -21.32
N ALA A 62 -4.02 -15.41 -21.48
CA ALA A 62 -3.46 -16.36 -20.51
C ALA A 62 -3.20 -15.66 -19.16
N ILE A 63 -3.62 -16.28 -18.06
CA ILE A 63 -3.49 -15.72 -16.71
C ILE A 63 -2.65 -16.62 -15.79
N PRO A 64 -1.82 -16.05 -14.91
CA PRO A 64 -0.94 -16.82 -14.05
C PRO A 64 -1.70 -17.42 -12.86
N GLY A 65 -1.32 -18.64 -12.48
CA GLY A 65 -1.75 -19.29 -11.24
C GLY A 65 -0.71 -19.24 -10.11
N THR A 66 -1.04 -19.89 -9.00
CA THR A 66 -0.08 -20.16 -7.91
C THR A 66 1.08 -21.01 -8.43
N GLN A 67 2.32 -20.63 -8.07
CA GLN A 67 3.54 -21.20 -8.62
C GLN A 67 4.68 -21.22 -7.59
N PRO A 68 5.76 -21.99 -7.80
CA PRO A 68 6.89 -21.99 -6.87
C PRO A 68 7.44 -20.58 -6.65
N GLY A 69 7.49 -20.13 -5.39
CA GLY A 69 7.93 -18.78 -5.01
C GLY A 69 6.81 -17.74 -4.94
N PHE A 70 5.63 -17.98 -5.53
CA PHE A 70 4.53 -17.02 -5.53
C PHE A 70 3.15 -17.67 -5.33
N THR A 71 2.41 -17.22 -4.33
CA THR A 71 1.03 -17.64 -4.08
C THR A 71 0.05 -16.59 -4.64
N LEU A 72 -0.90 -17.03 -5.46
CA LEU A 72 -1.98 -16.19 -5.96
C LEU A 72 -2.90 -15.78 -4.80
N MET A 73 -3.01 -14.47 -4.52
CA MET A 73 -3.87 -13.94 -3.47
C MET A 73 -5.23 -13.52 -4.02
N ASN A 74 -5.21 -12.73 -5.09
CA ASN A 74 -6.41 -12.14 -5.66
C ASN A 74 -6.26 -11.94 -7.17
N GLU A 75 -7.38 -11.95 -7.88
CA GLU A 75 -7.46 -11.66 -9.31
C GLU A 75 -8.70 -10.83 -9.59
N ASN A 76 -8.56 -9.78 -10.40
CA ASN A 76 -9.63 -8.90 -10.80
C ASN A 76 -9.43 -8.45 -12.24
N ALA A 77 -10.52 -8.11 -12.93
CA ALA A 77 -10.45 -7.49 -14.24
C ALA A 77 -11.40 -6.28 -14.31
N ALA A 78 -10.98 -5.27 -15.06
CA ALA A 78 -11.74 -4.06 -15.31
C ALA A 78 -11.96 -3.91 -16.81
N SER A 79 -13.24 -3.96 -17.21
CA SER A 79 -13.62 -3.95 -18.61
C SER A 79 -15.03 -3.38 -18.80
N PRO A 80 -15.16 -2.04 -18.93
CA PRO A 80 -16.46 -1.40 -19.11
C PRO A 80 -17.19 -1.95 -20.35
N GLY A 81 -18.37 -2.54 -20.15
CA GLY A 81 -19.24 -3.01 -21.23
C GLY A 81 -18.91 -4.39 -21.82
N TYR A 82 -17.84 -5.06 -21.38
CA TYR A 82 -17.52 -6.44 -21.79
C TYR A 82 -18.08 -7.44 -20.77
N GLY A 83 -18.55 -8.59 -21.27
CA GLY A 83 -18.77 -9.77 -20.44
C GLY A 83 -17.43 -10.45 -20.16
N LEU A 84 -17.16 -10.78 -18.89
CA LEU A 84 -15.93 -11.43 -18.46
C LEU A 84 -16.25 -12.86 -18.00
N SER A 85 -15.45 -13.81 -18.48
CA SER A 85 -15.47 -15.21 -18.03
C SER A 85 -14.05 -15.68 -17.77
N PHE A 86 -13.85 -16.43 -16.69
CA PHE A 86 -12.61 -17.17 -16.44
C PHE A 86 -12.80 -18.61 -16.94
N VAL A 87 -11.96 -19.04 -17.87
CA VAL A 87 -12.07 -20.34 -18.53
C VAL A 87 -10.77 -21.10 -18.29
N GLU A 88 -10.88 -22.37 -17.95
CA GLU A 88 -9.74 -23.27 -17.81
C GLU A 88 -9.87 -24.38 -18.85
N LYS A 89 -8.85 -24.54 -19.70
CA LYS A 89 -8.81 -25.57 -20.75
C LYS A 89 -7.44 -26.22 -20.78
N ASP A 90 -7.40 -27.55 -20.63
CA ASP A 90 -6.15 -28.34 -20.66
C ASP A 90 -5.06 -27.84 -19.68
N GLY A 91 -5.46 -27.25 -18.55
CA GLY A 91 -4.55 -26.66 -17.56
C GLY A 91 -4.02 -25.27 -17.92
N ASP A 92 -4.56 -24.63 -18.97
CA ASP A 92 -4.34 -23.22 -19.29
C ASP A 92 -5.53 -22.39 -18.77
N ALA A 93 -5.28 -21.56 -17.76
CA ALA A 93 -6.27 -20.64 -17.21
C ALA A 93 -6.26 -19.35 -18.03
N ARG A 94 -7.44 -18.89 -18.46
CA ARG A 94 -7.59 -17.72 -19.33
C ARG A 94 -8.70 -16.80 -18.84
N ALA A 95 -8.48 -15.50 -19.00
CA ALA A 95 -9.52 -14.48 -18.86
C ALA A 95 -10.06 -14.12 -20.25
N GLU A 96 -11.36 -14.31 -20.45
CA GLU A 96 -12.04 -14.05 -21.72
C GLU A 96 -13.01 -12.88 -21.60
N TRP A 97 -12.77 -11.86 -22.41
CA TRP A 97 -13.68 -10.73 -22.58
C TRP A 97 -14.45 -10.88 -23.87
N SER A 98 -15.77 -10.70 -23.80
CA SER A 98 -16.67 -10.77 -24.95
C SER A 98 -17.59 -9.56 -25.02
N ILE A 99 -17.82 -9.04 -26.23
CA ILE A 99 -18.77 -7.96 -26.49
C ILE A 99 -19.38 -8.13 -27.88
N ARG A 100 -20.66 -7.78 -28.03
CA ARG A 100 -21.39 -7.95 -29.30
C ARG A 100 -20.96 -6.97 -30.39
N THR A 101 -20.52 -5.78 -30.01
CA THR A 101 -20.14 -4.71 -30.94
C THR A 101 -19.15 -3.80 -30.23
N ALA A 102 -17.96 -3.64 -30.80
CA ALA A 102 -16.95 -2.68 -30.36
C ALA A 102 -16.28 -2.05 -31.58
N SER A 103 -15.93 -0.77 -31.52
CA SER A 103 -15.27 -0.06 -32.61
C SER A 103 -14.20 0.88 -32.08
N GLY A 104 -13.15 1.06 -32.87
CA GLY A 104 -12.01 1.90 -32.48
C GLY A 104 -11.13 1.24 -31.42
N ARG A 105 -10.30 2.06 -30.76
CA ARG A 105 -9.34 1.60 -29.76
C ARG A 105 -10.05 1.05 -28.51
N GLN A 106 -9.72 -0.18 -28.15
CA GLN A 106 -10.22 -0.87 -26.97
C GLN A 106 -9.09 -1.08 -25.98
N GLU A 107 -9.42 -0.98 -24.68
CA GLU A 107 -8.48 -1.23 -23.59
C GLU A 107 -9.14 -2.12 -22.53
N LEU A 108 -8.47 -3.20 -22.17
CA LEU A 108 -8.92 -4.14 -21.14
C LEU A 108 -7.81 -4.30 -20.10
N TYR A 109 -8.21 -4.49 -18.85
CA TYR A 109 -7.27 -4.57 -17.74
C TYR A 109 -7.52 -5.85 -16.94
N TYR A 110 -6.45 -6.60 -16.68
CA TYR A 110 -6.43 -7.72 -15.75
C TYR A 110 -5.38 -7.45 -14.68
N ARG A 111 -5.75 -7.55 -13.41
CA ARG A 111 -4.86 -7.34 -12.27
C ARG A 111 -4.82 -8.59 -11.41
N VAL A 112 -3.61 -8.97 -11.03
CA VAL A 112 -3.34 -10.12 -10.17
C VAL A 112 -2.41 -9.72 -9.02
N ASP A 113 -2.71 -10.20 -7.83
CA ASP A 113 -1.90 -9.98 -6.62
C ASP A 113 -1.18 -11.29 -6.25
N MET A 114 0.15 -11.26 -6.30
CA MET A 114 1.03 -12.41 -6.12
C MET A 114 1.91 -12.22 -4.88
N MET A 115 1.70 -13.02 -3.84
CA MET A 115 2.49 -12.96 -2.61
C MET A 115 3.77 -13.79 -2.76
N ALA A 116 4.93 -13.21 -2.45
CA ALA A 116 6.19 -13.93 -2.38
C ALA A 116 6.16 -14.97 -1.24
N ASP A 117 6.27 -16.24 -1.61
CA ASP A 117 6.09 -17.37 -0.71
C ASP A 117 7.01 -18.52 -1.13
N ALA A 118 8.09 -18.72 -0.36
CA ALA A 118 9.08 -19.77 -0.60
C ALA A 118 8.51 -21.19 -0.48
N HIS A 119 7.35 -21.36 0.14
CA HIS A 119 6.67 -22.64 0.32
C HIS A 119 5.45 -22.79 -0.59
N ALA A 120 5.22 -21.85 -1.51
CA ALA A 120 4.14 -21.93 -2.48
C ALA A 120 4.24 -23.23 -3.30
N LYS A 121 3.14 -23.99 -3.31
CA LYS A 121 3.01 -25.19 -4.12
C LYS A 121 1.96 -24.94 -5.21
N PRO A 122 2.32 -25.10 -6.50
CA PRO A 122 1.32 -25.02 -7.57
C PRO A 122 0.28 -26.13 -7.41
N ALA A 123 -0.94 -25.88 -7.90
CA ALA A 123 -2.04 -26.85 -7.83
C ALA A 123 -1.75 -28.13 -8.63
N ALA A 124 -0.97 -28.00 -9.70
CA ALA A 124 -0.48 -29.11 -10.51
C ALA A 124 0.99 -28.87 -10.89
N ASN A 125 1.76 -29.95 -10.98
CA ASN A 125 3.11 -29.87 -11.54
C ASN A 125 3.02 -29.69 -13.07
N PRO A 126 3.87 -28.86 -13.69
CA PRO A 126 3.95 -28.74 -15.14
C PRO A 126 4.22 -30.11 -15.76
N GLN A 127 3.38 -30.51 -16.71
CA GLN A 127 3.61 -31.74 -17.48
C GLN A 127 4.61 -31.47 -18.62
N PRO A 128 5.47 -32.42 -18.99
CA PRO A 128 6.34 -32.28 -20.16
C PRO A 128 5.51 -32.02 -21.43
N PRO A 129 5.96 -31.13 -22.34
CA PRO A 129 5.32 -30.95 -23.63
C PRO A 129 5.44 -32.23 -24.47
N ALA A 130 4.48 -32.45 -25.37
CA ALA A 130 4.68 -33.43 -26.44
C ALA A 130 5.89 -33.00 -27.29
N ILE A 131 6.78 -33.94 -27.61
CA ILE A 131 7.94 -33.65 -28.46
C ILE A 131 7.44 -33.51 -29.89
N GLU A 132 7.43 -32.27 -30.40
CA GLU A 132 7.15 -31.98 -31.80
C GLU A 132 8.48 -31.83 -32.56
N LYS A 133 8.85 -32.86 -33.32
CA LYS A 133 10.02 -32.78 -34.20
C LYS A 133 9.64 -32.03 -35.48
N GLN A 134 10.26 -30.88 -35.69
CA GLN A 134 10.06 -30.09 -36.90
C GLN A 134 11.15 -30.44 -37.91
N ILE A 135 10.72 -30.77 -39.14
CA ILE A 135 11.63 -31.00 -40.26
C ILE A 135 11.85 -29.66 -40.95
N GLU A 136 13.06 -29.14 -40.83
CA GLU A 136 13.42 -27.86 -41.41
C GLU A 136 13.86 -27.96 -42.87
N SER A 137 13.71 -26.85 -43.59
CA SER A 137 14.15 -26.73 -44.98
C SER A 137 15.63 -26.38 -45.07
N GLU A 138 16.31 -26.79 -46.15
CA GLU A 138 17.66 -26.32 -46.44
C GLU A 138 17.65 -24.82 -46.77
N PRO A 139 18.66 -24.03 -46.36
CA PRO A 139 19.92 -24.42 -45.69
C PRO A 139 19.85 -24.51 -44.15
N TYR A 140 18.69 -24.24 -43.54
CA TYR A 140 18.53 -24.16 -42.08
C TYR A 140 18.71 -25.52 -41.40
N ALA A 141 18.21 -26.59 -42.02
CA ALA A 141 18.36 -27.96 -41.53
C ALA A 141 19.83 -28.33 -41.32
N THR A 142 20.70 -28.05 -42.30
CA THR A 142 22.15 -28.31 -42.18
C THR A 142 22.79 -27.50 -41.06
N ALA A 143 22.46 -26.21 -40.95
CA ALA A 143 22.99 -25.35 -39.89
C ALA A 143 22.59 -25.82 -38.49
N MET A 144 21.31 -26.17 -38.31
CA MET A 144 20.78 -26.72 -37.05
C MET A 144 21.44 -28.05 -36.69
N LYS A 145 21.58 -28.95 -37.66
CA LYS A 145 22.23 -30.25 -37.47
C LYS A 145 23.69 -30.10 -37.01
N GLN A 146 24.45 -29.20 -37.62
CA GLN A 146 25.85 -28.94 -37.24
C GLN A 146 26.00 -28.39 -35.81
N ILE A 147 25.10 -27.51 -35.39
CA ILE A 147 25.07 -26.99 -34.01
C ILE A 147 24.72 -28.13 -33.04
N LEU A 148 23.69 -28.92 -33.38
CA LEU A 148 23.21 -29.99 -32.52
C LEU A 148 24.25 -31.11 -32.33
N GLU A 149 24.88 -31.58 -33.40
CA GLU A 149 25.89 -32.66 -33.33
C GLU A 149 27.08 -32.26 -32.44
N ARG A 150 27.61 -31.04 -32.60
CA ARG A 150 28.71 -30.55 -31.77
C ARG A 150 28.33 -30.33 -30.30
N ALA A 151 27.09 -29.91 -30.05
CA ALA A 151 26.60 -29.77 -28.68
C ALA A 151 26.39 -31.15 -28.03
N GLN A 152 25.88 -32.13 -28.79
CA GLN A 152 25.68 -33.51 -28.33
C GLN A 152 26.99 -34.18 -27.95
N GLU A 153 28.06 -34.04 -28.74
CA GLU A 153 29.40 -34.57 -28.42
C GLU A 153 29.96 -34.11 -27.06
N ARG A 154 29.49 -32.97 -26.54
CA ARG A 154 29.97 -32.34 -25.30
C ARG A 154 28.94 -32.35 -24.17
N SER A 155 27.83 -33.05 -24.35
CA SER A 155 26.72 -33.09 -23.39
C SER A 155 26.46 -34.52 -22.90
N ALA A 156 25.80 -34.65 -21.75
CA ALA A 156 25.47 -35.93 -21.12
C ALA A 156 23.97 -36.10 -20.82
N ASP A 157 23.22 -35.00 -20.75
CA ASP A 157 21.79 -34.95 -20.45
C ASP A 157 21.13 -33.72 -21.09
N GLY A 158 19.81 -33.59 -20.98
CA GLY A 158 19.07 -32.47 -21.57
C GLY A 158 19.56 -31.10 -21.09
N TYR A 159 19.85 -30.96 -19.79
CA TYR A 159 20.36 -29.72 -19.21
C TYR A 159 21.76 -29.30 -19.70
N THR A 160 22.69 -30.26 -19.79
CA THR A 160 24.03 -30.00 -20.36
C THR A 160 23.94 -29.73 -21.86
N LEU A 161 23.06 -30.44 -22.58
CA LEU A 161 22.81 -30.19 -23.99
C LEU A 161 22.28 -28.77 -24.22
N THR A 162 21.33 -28.28 -23.41
CA THR A 162 20.84 -26.90 -23.49
C THR A 162 21.98 -25.89 -23.36
N ARG A 163 22.87 -26.07 -22.38
CA ARG A 163 24.02 -25.16 -22.19
C ARG A 163 24.99 -25.20 -23.36
N GLU A 164 25.29 -26.39 -23.87
CA GLU A 164 26.21 -26.53 -25.00
C GLU A 164 25.61 -25.99 -26.31
N ILE A 165 24.30 -26.16 -26.55
CA ILE A 165 23.61 -25.52 -27.69
C ILE A 165 23.73 -23.99 -27.59
N ILE A 166 23.42 -23.40 -26.43
CA ILE A 166 23.51 -21.94 -26.24
C ILE A 166 24.94 -21.44 -26.51
N LYS A 167 25.96 -22.16 -26.04
CA LYS A 167 27.37 -21.82 -26.30
C LYS A 167 27.76 -22.03 -27.77
N GLU A 168 27.28 -23.07 -28.43
CA GLU A 168 27.65 -23.39 -29.80
C GLU A 168 27.02 -22.40 -30.79
N ILE A 169 25.81 -21.90 -30.50
CA ILE A 169 25.20 -20.78 -31.23
C ILE A 169 26.08 -19.53 -31.18
N GLU A 170 26.72 -19.22 -30.03
CA GLU A 170 27.65 -18.09 -29.94
C GLU A 170 28.98 -18.34 -30.68
N LYS A 171 29.43 -19.59 -30.77
CA LYS A 171 30.69 -19.95 -31.46
C LYS A 171 30.56 -20.02 -32.98
N GLN A 172 29.42 -20.45 -33.50
CA GLN A 172 29.19 -20.61 -34.94
C GLN A 172 28.49 -19.39 -35.54
N GLU A 173 29.20 -18.27 -35.59
CA GLU A 173 28.64 -16.95 -35.98
C GLU A 173 27.87 -17.01 -37.32
N GLN A 174 28.42 -17.66 -38.35
CA GLN A 174 27.78 -17.75 -39.67
C GLN A 174 26.46 -18.55 -39.66
N ASN A 175 26.42 -19.69 -38.96
CA ASN A 175 25.22 -20.50 -38.83
C ASN A 175 24.19 -19.80 -37.93
N ALA A 176 24.65 -19.14 -36.87
CA ALA A 176 23.81 -18.40 -35.95
C ALA A 176 23.16 -17.17 -36.60
N GLU A 177 23.88 -16.42 -37.43
CA GLU A 177 23.33 -15.28 -38.17
C GLU A 177 22.23 -15.69 -39.16
N LEU A 178 22.41 -16.83 -39.85
CA LEU A 178 21.41 -17.40 -40.73
C LEU A 178 20.13 -17.75 -39.95
N LEU A 179 20.28 -18.43 -38.81
CA LEU A 179 19.14 -18.90 -38.00
C LEU A 179 18.45 -17.77 -37.24
N LYS A 180 19.18 -16.74 -36.79
CA LYS A 180 18.63 -15.54 -36.11
C LYS A 180 17.61 -14.76 -36.95
N LYS A 181 17.76 -14.78 -38.29
CA LYS A 181 16.81 -14.14 -39.21
C LYS A 181 15.53 -14.96 -39.42
N HIS A 182 15.60 -16.26 -39.15
CA HIS A 182 14.52 -17.20 -39.42
C HIS A 182 13.59 -17.41 -38.22
N LYS A 183 14.16 -17.57 -37.02
CA LYS A 183 13.40 -17.82 -35.78
C LYS A 183 13.96 -17.04 -34.60
N SER A 184 13.11 -16.79 -33.60
CA SER A 184 13.57 -16.25 -32.32
C SER A 184 14.55 -17.22 -31.66
N ARG A 185 15.50 -16.68 -30.90
CA ARG A 185 16.54 -17.49 -30.25
C ARG A 185 15.94 -18.56 -29.33
N ALA A 186 14.91 -18.22 -28.56
CA ALA A 186 14.23 -19.16 -27.67
C ALA A 186 13.59 -20.31 -28.45
N ASN A 187 12.82 -20.00 -29.51
CA ASN A 187 12.17 -21.01 -30.34
C ASN A 187 13.18 -21.92 -31.05
N LEU A 188 14.28 -21.35 -31.57
CA LEU A 188 15.36 -22.12 -32.18
C LEU A 188 15.98 -23.14 -31.21
N ILE A 189 16.28 -22.71 -29.98
CA ILE A 189 16.88 -23.60 -28.98
C ILE A 189 15.88 -24.69 -28.56
N ALA A 190 14.61 -24.31 -28.33
CA ALA A 190 13.56 -25.27 -27.99
C ALA A 190 13.39 -26.33 -29.08
N GLU A 191 13.43 -25.93 -30.34
CA GLU A 191 13.33 -26.85 -31.49
C GLU A 191 14.55 -27.77 -31.61
N LEU A 192 15.77 -27.25 -31.45
CA LEU A 192 16.99 -28.08 -31.42
C LEU A 192 16.93 -29.15 -30.32
N LEU A 193 16.41 -28.78 -29.14
CA LEU A 193 16.23 -29.70 -28.02
C LEU A 193 15.14 -30.75 -28.30
N ASN A 194 13.99 -30.33 -28.82
CA ASN A 194 12.92 -31.27 -29.20
C ASN A 194 13.37 -32.24 -30.31
N ASN A 195 14.15 -31.78 -31.29
CA ASN A 195 14.75 -32.63 -32.32
C ASN A 195 15.77 -33.64 -31.74
N ALA A 196 16.36 -33.33 -30.59
CA ALA A 196 17.24 -34.19 -29.82
C ALA A 196 16.51 -35.07 -28.79
N ASP A 197 15.19 -35.19 -28.88
CA ASP A 197 14.35 -35.94 -27.95
C ASP A 197 14.37 -35.41 -26.49
N VAL A 198 14.66 -34.13 -26.31
CA VAL A 198 14.60 -33.43 -25.01
C VAL A 198 13.34 -32.56 -24.95
N PRO A 199 12.29 -32.94 -24.20
CA PRO A 199 11.06 -32.18 -24.12
C PRO A 199 11.33 -30.77 -23.61
N THR A 200 11.10 -29.79 -24.49
CA THR A 200 11.37 -28.38 -24.19
C THR A 200 10.27 -27.50 -24.74
N ARG A 201 9.91 -26.48 -23.97
CA ARG A 201 8.95 -25.46 -24.38
C ARG A 201 9.43 -24.06 -24.03
N VAL A 202 8.93 -23.07 -24.75
CA VAL A 202 9.16 -21.65 -24.43
C VAL A 202 8.06 -21.19 -23.48
N VAL A 203 8.45 -20.56 -22.38
CA VAL A 203 7.55 -19.98 -21.38
C VAL A 203 7.82 -18.49 -21.27
N HIS A 204 6.78 -17.73 -20.95
CA HIS A 204 6.88 -16.28 -20.86
C HIS A 204 6.84 -15.82 -19.41
N ALA A 205 7.79 -14.96 -19.04
CA ALA A 205 8.00 -14.54 -17.67
C ALA A 205 8.09 -13.02 -17.53
N LEU A 206 7.81 -12.52 -16.34
CA LEU A 206 8.06 -11.15 -15.91
C LEU A 206 9.19 -11.15 -14.89
N ASN A 207 10.15 -10.25 -15.09
CA ASN A 207 11.07 -9.86 -14.03
C ASN A 207 10.38 -8.80 -13.17
N LEU A 208 10.05 -9.17 -11.94
CA LEU A 208 9.36 -8.29 -11.00
C LEU A 208 10.32 -7.25 -10.43
N GLU A 209 9.95 -5.98 -10.59
CA GLU A 209 10.69 -4.85 -10.05
C GLU A 209 9.72 -3.69 -9.73
N ASP A 210 9.90 -3.07 -8.58
CA ASP A 210 8.94 -2.09 -8.07
C ASP A 210 8.82 -0.85 -8.98
N GLY A 211 7.60 -0.32 -9.09
CA GLY A 211 7.27 0.89 -9.83
C GLY A 211 7.46 0.80 -11.36
N ARG A 212 7.74 -0.38 -11.92
CA ARG A 212 7.90 -0.57 -13.37
C ARG A 212 6.56 -0.55 -14.10
N ARG A 213 6.56 0.08 -15.28
CA ARG A 213 5.39 0.22 -16.15
C ARG A 213 5.75 -0.14 -17.58
N ARG A 214 4.75 -0.57 -18.36
CA ARG A 214 4.89 -0.93 -19.79
C ARG A 214 6.02 -1.93 -20.05
N GLN A 215 6.15 -2.92 -19.18
CA GLN A 215 7.07 -4.03 -19.37
C GLN A 215 6.49 -5.04 -20.35
N GLU A 216 7.36 -5.73 -21.07
CA GLU A 216 7.03 -6.87 -21.94
C GLU A 216 7.46 -8.17 -21.25
N LEU A 217 6.91 -9.30 -21.70
CA LEU A 217 7.37 -10.60 -21.23
C LEU A 217 8.74 -10.93 -21.80
N VAL A 218 9.54 -11.64 -21.02
CA VAL A 218 10.82 -12.20 -21.43
C VAL A 218 10.68 -13.72 -21.60
N ASP A 219 11.31 -14.24 -22.64
CA ASP A 219 11.27 -15.67 -22.96
C ASP A 219 12.26 -16.45 -22.09
N TYR A 220 11.79 -17.57 -21.55
CA TYR A 220 12.59 -18.58 -20.88
C TYR A 220 12.34 -19.95 -21.52
N LEU A 221 13.34 -20.83 -21.42
CA LEU A 221 13.23 -22.22 -21.84
C LEU A 221 12.88 -23.08 -20.63
N GLN A 222 11.79 -23.83 -20.70
CA GLN A 222 11.48 -24.87 -19.74
C GLN A 222 11.89 -26.22 -20.31
N VAL A 223 12.98 -26.78 -19.78
CA VAL A 223 13.60 -28.03 -20.24
C VAL A 223 13.29 -29.13 -19.23
N PHE A 224 12.87 -30.30 -19.69
CA PHE A 224 12.52 -31.44 -18.85
C PHE A 224 13.56 -32.56 -19.03
N ASN A 225 14.19 -33.00 -17.93
CA ASN A 225 15.00 -34.22 -17.92
C ASN A 225 14.16 -35.45 -17.55
N SER A 226 13.05 -35.25 -16.84
CA SER A 226 12.11 -36.30 -16.42
C SER A 226 10.72 -35.69 -16.22
N PRO A 227 9.64 -36.50 -16.14
CA PRO A 227 8.28 -35.97 -16.00
C PRO A 227 8.05 -35.04 -14.80
N THR A 228 8.90 -35.12 -13.79
CA THR A 228 8.83 -34.33 -12.55
C THR A 228 10.04 -33.43 -12.31
N ASP A 229 11.05 -33.48 -13.17
CA ASP A 229 12.27 -32.68 -13.06
C ASP A 229 12.42 -31.79 -14.30
N TYR A 230 12.22 -30.50 -14.08
CA TYR A 230 12.42 -29.47 -15.09
C TYR A 230 13.25 -28.31 -14.53
N LYS A 231 13.93 -27.60 -15.45
CA LYS A 231 14.65 -26.37 -15.13
C LYS A 231 14.37 -25.29 -16.15
N LEU A 232 14.43 -24.05 -15.67
CA LEU A 232 14.37 -22.87 -16.52
C LEU A 232 15.78 -22.50 -16.96
N PHE A 233 15.91 -22.11 -18.23
CA PHE A 233 17.13 -21.55 -18.80
C PHE A 233 16.83 -20.22 -19.46
N ASN A 234 17.68 -19.24 -19.20
CA ASN A 234 17.65 -18.00 -19.96
C ASN A 234 18.27 -18.25 -21.35
N PRO A 235 17.52 -18.06 -22.45
CA PRO A 235 18.01 -18.36 -23.80
C PRO A 235 19.17 -17.46 -24.25
N GLN A 236 19.33 -16.27 -23.64
CA GLN A 236 20.39 -15.32 -23.98
C GLN A 236 21.69 -15.61 -23.22
N THR A 237 21.61 -15.82 -21.91
CA THR A 237 22.81 -15.99 -21.05
C THR A 237 23.19 -17.44 -20.84
N GLY A 238 22.25 -18.38 -21.01
CA GLY A 238 22.43 -19.79 -20.64
C GLY A 238 22.41 -20.04 -19.13
N GLU A 239 22.07 -19.02 -18.32
CA GLU A 239 21.91 -19.18 -16.88
C GLU A 239 20.78 -20.16 -16.57
N GLN A 240 21.08 -21.12 -15.69
CA GLN A 240 20.16 -22.15 -15.26
C GLN A 240 19.53 -21.76 -13.93
N GLY A 241 18.22 -21.93 -13.83
CA GLY A 241 17.47 -21.78 -12.58
C GLY A 241 16.43 -20.68 -12.67
N ARG A 242 15.76 -20.46 -11.54
CA ARG A 242 14.71 -19.46 -11.40
C ARG A 242 15.21 -18.32 -10.50
N PRO A 243 15.43 -17.12 -11.04
CA PRO A 243 15.67 -15.93 -10.23
C PRO A 243 14.53 -15.69 -9.24
N ALA A 244 14.82 -15.16 -8.05
CA ALA A 244 13.82 -14.96 -7.00
C ALA A 244 12.65 -14.07 -7.44
N ASN A 245 12.91 -13.06 -8.30
CA ASN A 245 11.91 -12.12 -8.78
C ASN A 245 11.33 -12.52 -10.16
N LEU A 246 11.56 -13.76 -10.62
CA LEU A 246 11.02 -14.21 -11.90
C LEU A 246 9.64 -14.84 -11.71
N LEU A 247 8.61 -14.18 -12.24
CA LEU A 247 7.24 -14.67 -12.26
C LEU A 247 6.91 -15.26 -13.63
N LEU A 248 6.50 -16.53 -13.69
CA LEU A 248 6.00 -17.11 -14.94
C LEU A 248 4.56 -16.64 -15.14
N TRP A 249 4.30 -16.02 -16.30
CA TRP A 249 2.98 -15.55 -16.68
C TRP A 249 2.23 -16.60 -17.48
N GLU A 250 2.91 -17.24 -18.44
CA GLU A 250 2.35 -18.27 -19.34
C GLU A 250 3.24 -19.53 -19.30
N TYR A 251 2.63 -20.72 -19.26
CA TYR A 251 3.29 -22.00 -18.98
C TYR A 251 3.26 -23.02 -20.12
N ASN A 252 2.38 -22.84 -21.11
CA ASN A 252 1.97 -23.88 -22.05
C ASN A 252 2.32 -23.55 -23.50
N SER A 253 3.12 -22.50 -23.75
CA SER A 253 3.52 -22.06 -25.09
C SER A 253 2.34 -21.70 -25.98
N GLY A 254 1.19 -21.39 -25.38
CA GLY A 254 0.01 -20.91 -26.07
C GLY A 254 0.15 -19.43 -26.43
N ALA A 255 -0.78 -18.92 -27.24
CA ALA A 255 -0.84 -17.49 -27.50
C ALA A 255 -1.15 -16.76 -26.18
N LEU A 256 -0.28 -15.82 -25.78
CA LEU A 256 -0.49 -14.96 -24.61
C LEU A 256 -1.84 -14.25 -24.71
N LEU A 257 -2.12 -13.68 -25.88
CA LEU A 257 -3.34 -12.95 -26.20
C LEU A 257 -3.86 -13.41 -27.55
N ASP A 258 -5.11 -13.83 -27.58
CA ASP A 258 -5.87 -14.08 -28.80
C ASP A 258 -7.02 -13.07 -28.90
N VAL A 259 -7.16 -12.41 -30.05
CA VAL A 259 -8.21 -11.41 -30.28
C VAL A 259 -8.92 -11.73 -31.59
N THR A 260 -10.20 -12.07 -31.49
CA THR A 260 -11.12 -12.15 -32.61
C THR A 260 -11.93 -10.86 -32.70
N GLY A 261 -12.15 -10.33 -33.92
CA GLY A 261 -12.90 -9.07 -34.15
C GLY A 261 -12.08 -7.79 -33.92
N GLY A 262 -10.76 -7.92 -33.78
CA GLY A 262 -9.84 -6.81 -33.62
C GLY A 262 -8.46 -7.10 -34.21
N HIS A 263 -7.65 -6.06 -34.34
CA HIS A 263 -6.28 -6.14 -34.87
C HIS A 263 -5.34 -5.22 -34.08
N ASN A 264 -4.04 -5.25 -34.40
CA ASN A 264 -3.00 -4.48 -33.72
C ASN A 264 -3.00 -4.70 -32.19
N SER A 265 -3.18 -5.96 -31.77
CA SER A 265 -3.25 -6.31 -30.36
C SER A 265 -1.88 -6.28 -29.67
N ARG A 266 -1.84 -5.74 -28.46
CA ARG A 266 -0.66 -5.67 -27.60
C ARG A 266 -1.04 -5.91 -26.15
N VAL A 267 -0.15 -6.56 -25.40
CA VAL A 267 -0.20 -6.65 -23.95
C VAL A 267 1.00 -5.92 -23.37
N SER A 268 0.80 -5.13 -22.34
CA SER A 268 1.88 -4.51 -21.56
C SER A 268 1.62 -4.66 -20.08
N PHE A 269 2.69 -4.77 -19.29
CA PHE A 269 2.60 -5.06 -17.86
C PHE A 269 3.07 -3.89 -17.03
N SER A 270 2.37 -3.63 -15.94
CA SER A 270 2.80 -2.71 -14.88
C SER A 270 2.79 -3.45 -13.55
N MET A 271 3.74 -3.15 -12.69
CA MET A 271 3.88 -3.84 -11.41
C MET A 271 4.27 -2.88 -10.32
N ILE A 272 3.76 -3.13 -9.13
CA ILE A 272 4.08 -2.40 -7.91
C ILE A 272 4.26 -3.38 -6.76
N GLU A 273 5.30 -3.15 -5.98
CA GLU A 273 5.59 -3.89 -4.77
C GLU A 273 4.85 -3.27 -3.60
N GLN A 274 4.18 -4.12 -2.81
CA GLN A 274 3.48 -3.71 -1.62
C GLN A 274 3.89 -4.62 -0.47
N GLU A 275 4.37 -4.02 0.62
CA GLU A 275 4.52 -4.74 1.87
C GLU A 275 3.18 -4.74 2.61
N GLN A 276 2.62 -5.94 2.81
CA GLN A 276 1.41 -6.11 3.59
C GLN A 276 1.66 -7.02 4.80
N PRO A 277 1.05 -6.74 5.96
CA PRO A 277 1.06 -7.68 7.07
C PRO A 277 0.45 -9.01 6.61
N VAL A 278 1.06 -10.15 7.01
CA VAL A 278 0.60 -11.51 6.68
C VAL A 278 -0.91 -11.69 6.87
N SER A 279 -1.48 -11.08 7.89
CA SER A 279 -2.90 -11.20 8.20
C SER A 279 -3.83 -10.59 7.19
N VAL A 280 -3.43 -9.48 6.57
CA VAL A 280 -4.23 -8.84 5.52
C VAL A 280 -4.19 -9.72 4.27
N ALA A 281 -3.01 -10.27 3.95
CA ALA A 281 -2.85 -11.20 2.84
C ALA A 281 -3.68 -12.50 3.03
N LEU A 282 -3.66 -13.06 4.24
CA LEU A 282 -4.46 -14.24 4.58
C LEU A 282 -5.96 -13.94 4.55
N ALA A 283 -6.40 -12.83 5.15
CA ALA A 283 -7.81 -12.42 5.11
C ALA A 283 -8.30 -12.26 3.67
N GLN A 284 -7.55 -11.57 2.81
CA GLN A 284 -7.88 -11.44 1.38
C GLN A 284 -7.99 -12.78 0.65
N LYS A 285 -7.10 -13.73 0.97
CA LYS A 285 -7.13 -15.08 0.38
C LYS A 285 -8.40 -15.85 0.79
N PHE A 286 -8.86 -15.69 2.03
CA PHE A 286 -10.00 -16.44 2.59
C PHE A 286 -11.35 -15.72 2.48
N GLU A 287 -11.38 -14.40 2.23
CA GLU A 287 -12.61 -13.58 2.12
C GLU A 287 -13.38 -13.74 0.79
N LYS A 288 -13.12 -14.78 -0.02
CA LYS A 288 -13.96 -15.16 -1.18
C LYS A 288 -15.42 -15.57 -0.80
N SER A 289 -15.86 -15.33 0.44
CA SER A 289 -17.23 -15.53 0.91
C SER A 289 -18.08 -14.27 0.74
N GLU A 290 -19.09 -14.35 -0.14
CA GLU A 290 -20.08 -13.33 -0.57
C GLU A 290 -20.91 -12.63 0.54
N MET A 291 -20.58 -12.77 1.82
CA MET A 291 -21.42 -12.31 2.93
C MET A 291 -20.78 -11.21 3.80
N MET A 292 -19.78 -10.47 3.30
CA MET A 292 -19.36 -9.23 3.98
C MET A 292 -18.57 -8.25 3.08
N ASN A 293 -19.23 -7.72 2.04
CA ASN A 293 -18.71 -6.62 1.20
C ASN A 293 -18.53 -5.26 1.93
N PHE A 294 -18.43 -5.24 3.27
CA PHE A 294 -18.22 -4.06 4.12
C PHE A 294 -16.87 -4.07 4.84
N SER A 295 -15.86 -4.75 4.29
CA SER A 295 -14.50 -4.70 4.82
C SER A 295 -13.78 -3.45 4.28
N ILE A 296 -13.19 -2.63 5.15
CA ILE A 296 -12.40 -1.44 4.75
C ILE A 296 -11.25 -1.84 3.79
N HIS A 297 -10.82 -3.09 3.86
CA HIS A 297 -9.78 -3.67 3.00
C HIS A 297 -10.21 -3.86 1.53
N SER A 298 -11.50 -3.81 1.20
CA SER A 298 -12.00 -3.87 -0.18
C SER A 298 -12.00 -2.52 -0.89
N LEU A 299 -11.81 -1.41 -0.15
CA LEU A 299 -11.76 -0.08 -0.73
C LEU A 299 -10.46 0.11 -1.54
N PRO A 300 -10.47 0.96 -2.58
CA PRO A 300 -9.25 1.38 -3.25
C PRO A 300 -8.20 1.89 -2.26
N LEU A 301 -6.91 1.61 -2.52
CA LEU A 301 -5.80 1.95 -1.61
C LEU A 301 -5.75 3.43 -1.20
N GLU A 302 -6.17 4.32 -2.11
CA GLU A 302 -6.28 5.76 -1.86
C GLU A 302 -7.31 6.06 -0.76
N GLU A 303 -8.49 5.43 -0.81
CA GLU A 303 -9.54 5.61 0.18
C GLU A 303 -9.16 4.98 1.53
N GLN A 304 -8.48 3.84 1.52
CA GLN A 304 -7.97 3.20 2.74
C GLN A 304 -7.02 4.10 3.53
N THR A 305 -6.19 4.90 2.84
CA THR A 305 -5.25 5.81 3.48
C THR A 305 -5.97 6.92 4.24
N LEU A 306 -7.06 7.44 3.68
CA LEU A 306 -7.92 8.43 4.34
C LEU A 306 -8.60 7.82 5.59
N PHE A 307 -9.15 6.62 5.46
CA PHE A 307 -9.77 5.90 6.58
C PHE A 307 -8.79 5.57 7.71
N LYS A 308 -7.57 5.14 7.37
CA LYS A 308 -6.47 4.94 8.35
C LYS A 308 -6.22 6.21 9.15
N GLY A 309 -6.16 7.37 8.49
CA GLY A 309 -5.99 8.66 9.14
C GLY A 309 -7.15 9.03 10.07
N LEU A 310 -8.39 8.81 9.64
CA LEU A 310 -9.59 9.10 10.44
C LEU A 310 -9.66 8.23 11.71
N LEU A 311 -9.32 6.94 11.60
CA LEU A 311 -9.37 6.01 12.73
C LEU A 311 -8.32 6.32 13.81
N LEU A 312 -7.26 7.08 13.51
CA LEU A 312 -6.28 7.53 14.48
C LEU A 312 -6.77 8.72 15.34
N ILE A 313 -7.75 9.50 14.88
CA ILE A 313 -8.24 10.70 15.59
C ILE A 313 -8.71 10.39 17.03
N PRO A 314 -9.48 9.32 17.30
CA PRO A 314 -9.84 8.92 18.66
C PRO A 314 -8.65 8.71 19.61
N ILE A 315 -7.52 8.22 19.13
CA ILE A 315 -6.28 8.11 19.92
C ILE A 315 -5.79 9.50 20.32
N GLY A 316 -5.77 10.44 19.37
CA GLY A 316 -5.43 11.83 19.65
C GLY A 316 -6.34 12.45 20.70
N VAL A 317 -7.66 12.23 20.59
CA VAL A 317 -8.64 12.69 21.58
C VAL A 317 -8.37 12.09 22.96
N LEU A 318 -8.11 10.78 23.04
CA LEU A 318 -7.77 10.10 24.29
C LEU A 318 -6.53 10.75 24.94
N MET A 319 -5.49 11.03 24.16
CA MET A 319 -4.28 11.70 24.66
C MET A 319 -4.55 13.10 25.19
N VAL A 320 -5.38 13.89 24.49
CA VAL A 320 -5.76 15.22 24.97
C VAL A 320 -6.56 15.13 26.28
N VAL A 321 -7.52 14.22 26.36
CA VAL A 321 -8.32 14.03 27.59
C VAL A 321 -7.43 13.58 28.74
N PHE A 322 -6.53 12.63 28.52
CA PHE A 322 -5.57 12.16 29.50
C PHE A 322 -4.70 13.30 30.05
N LEU A 323 -4.04 14.07 29.16
CA LEU A 323 -3.15 15.17 29.55
C LEU A 323 -3.90 16.34 30.19
N ARG A 324 -5.14 16.61 29.77
CA ARG A 324 -5.93 17.72 30.31
C ARG A 324 -6.59 17.38 31.65
N VAL A 325 -7.17 16.19 31.77
CA VAL A 325 -7.96 15.78 32.94
C VAL A 325 -7.08 15.20 34.04
N LEU A 326 -6.13 14.33 33.70
CA LEU A 326 -5.27 13.69 34.71
C LEU A 326 -4.02 14.52 34.99
N VAL A 327 -3.32 14.99 33.96
CA VAL A 327 -2.08 15.77 34.15
C VAL A 327 -2.38 17.22 34.52
N GLY A 328 -3.36 17.84 33.86
CA GLY A 328 -3.80 19.22 34.11
C GLY A 328 -3.11 20.27 33.25
N ILE A 329 -2.66 19.90 32.04
CA ILE A 329 -2.06 20.85 31.11
C ILE A 329 -3.14 21.84 30.62
N LYS A 330 -2.84 23.14 30.70
CA LYS A 330 -3.71 24.18 30.14
C LYS A 330 -3.53 24.25 28.64
N THR A 331 -4.62 24.08 27.91
CA THR A 331 -4.66 24.15 26.44
C THR A 331 -5.72 25.16 26.00
N SER A 332 -5.54 25.75 24.83
CA SER A 332 -6.56 26.58 24.20
C SER A 332 -7.65 25.67 23.62
N GLY A 333 -8.67 25.36 24.42
CA GLY A 333 -9.72 24.42 24.05
C GLY A 333 -9.31 22.95 24.13
N THR A 334 -10.27 22.05 23.90
CA THR A 334 -10.06 20.57 23.90
C THR A 334 -9.78 20.04 22.50
N PHE A 335 -10.36 20.67 21.48
CA PHE A 335 -10.29 20.18 20.11
C PHE A 335 -9.01 20.61 19.37
N MET A 336 -8.50 21.79 19.71
CA MET A 336 -7.38 22.41 19.01
C MET A 336 -6.08 21.58 19.03
N PRO A 337 -5.65 20.98 20.16
CA PRO A 337 -4.45 20.14 20.14
C PRO A 337 -4.61 18.91 19.25
N VAL A 338 -5.82 18.33 19.17
CA VAL A 338 -6.12 17.20 18.28
C VAL A 338 -5.97 17.63 16.82
N LEU A 339 -6.57 18.76 16.44
CA LEU A 339 -6.47 19.29 15.09
C LEU A 339 -5.02 19.56 14.67
N ILE A 340 -4.21 20.17 15.55
CA ILE A 340 -2.80 20.43 15.29
C ILE A 340 -2.04 19.11 15.10
N ALA A 341 -2.32 18.09 15.90
CA ALA A 341 -1.71 16.77 15.76
C ALA A 341 -2.06 16.11 14.41
N VAL A 342 -3.32 16.22 13.96
CA VAL A 342 -3.75 15.72 12.64
C VAL A 342 -3.04 16.46 11.51
N ALA A 343 -2.81 17.77 11.64
CA ALA A 343 -2.00 18.52 10.68
C ALA A 343 -0.55 18.00 10.60
N PHE A 344 0.06 17.62 11.74
CA PHE A 344 1.41 17.01 11.76
C PHE A 344 1.45 15.60 11.15
N ILE A 345 0.39 14.80 11.28
CA ILE A 345 0.29 13.51 10.59
C ILE A 345 0.39 13.68 9.07
N GLN A 346 -0.18 14.76 8.51
CA GLN A 346 -0.14 15.01 7.06
C GLN A 346 1.16 15.67 6.58
N THR A 347 1.76 16.53 7.41
CA THR A 347 2.91 17.37 7.01
C THR A 347 4.26 16.86 7.51
N SER A 348 4.28 15.83 8.36
CA SER A 348 5.41 15.41 9.22
C SER A 348 5.65 16.35 10.41
N LEU A 349 6.21 15.80 11.50
CA LEU A 349 6.37 16.54 12.75
C LEU A 349 7.29 17.76 12.62
N VAL A 350 8.45 17.61 11.97
CA VAL A 350 9.50 18.64 11.97
C VAL A 350 9.10 19.82 11.10
N THR A 351 8.74 19.56 9.84
CA THR A 351 8.30 20.60 8.91
C THR A 351 6.97 21.20 9.36
N GLY A 352 6.04 20.37 9.88
CA GLY A 352 4.78 20.82 10.46
C GLY A 352 4.98 21.75 11.64
N LEU A 353 5.88 21.43 12.58
CA LEU A 353 6.18 22.25 13.75
C LEU A 353 6.78 23.60 13.36
N ILE A 354 7.78 23.60 12.46
CA ILE A 354 8.40 24.83 11.95
C ILE A 354 7.37 25.70 11.23
N GLY A 355 6.60 25.09 10.31
CA GLY A 355 5.54 25.78 9.57
C GLY A 355 4.47 26.35 10.50
N PHE A 356 4.01 25.57 11.49
CA PHE A 356 3.04 26.01 12.48
C PHE A 356 3.53 27.23 13.26
N LEU A 357 4.76 27.19 13.80
CA LEU A 357 5.31 28.30 14.59
C LEU A 357 5.47 29.57 13.76
N LEU A 358 5.97 29.45 12.52
CA LEU A 358 6.13 30.59 11.62
C LEU A 358 4.77 31.18 11.22
N ILE A 359 3.82 30.34 10.81
CA ILE A 359 2.52 30.78 10.32
C ILE A 359 1.70 31.38 11.45
N VAL A 360 1.61 30.71 12.59
CA VAL A 360 0.84 31.19 13.74
C VAL A 360 1.49 32.44 14.33
N GLY A 361 2.82 32.45 14.50
CA GLY A 361 3.55 33.61 15.00
C GLY A 361 3.34 34.85 14.13
N THR A 362 3.54 34.72 12.82
CA THR A 362 3.35 35.84 11.88
C THR A 362 1.88 36.25 11.79
N GLY A 363 0.95 35.29 11.79
CA GLY A 363 -0.49 35.55 11.78
C GLY A 363 -0.96 36.34 13.00
N LEU A 364 -0.44 36.06 14.21
CA LEU A 364 -0.71 36.83 15.41
C LEU A 364 -0.20 38.28 15.30
N VAL A 365 1.00 38.49 14.76
CA VAL A 365 1.57 39.83 14.55
C VAL A 365 0.70 40.65 13.59
N ILE A 366 0.34 40.08 12.45
CA ILE A 366 -0.46 40.80 11.46
C ILE A 366 -1.89 41.03 11.98
N ARG A 367 -2.45 40.09 12.74
CA ARG A 367 -3.74 40.32 13.38
C ARG A 367 -3.69 41.46 14.40
N SER A 368 -2.63 41.56 15.21
CA SER A 368 -2.43 42.71 16.10
C SER A 368 -2.34 44.04 15.34
N TYR A 369 -1.88 44.01 14.07
CA TYR A 369 -1.95 45.17 13.20
C TYR A 369 -3.38 45.45 12.70
N LEU A 370 -4.09 44.42 12.20
CA LEU A 370 -5.46 44.52 11.70
C LEU A 370 -6.46 44.93 12.79
N SER A 371 -6.23 44.59 14.06
CA SER A 371 -7.12 44.97 15.16
C SER A 371 -7.13 46.47 15.45
N ARG A 372 -6.07 47.20 15.03
CA ARG A 372 -6.03 48.67 15.05
C ARG A 372 -6.87 49.31 13.94
N LEU A 373 -7.26 48.53 12.94
CA LEU A 373 -8.16 48.97 11.90
C LEU A 373 -9.60 48.68 12.36
N ASN A 374 -10.48 49.67 12.27
CA ASN A 374 -11.89 49.56 12.65
C ASN A 374 -12.69 48.72 11.64
N LEU A 375 -12.26 47.49 11.40
CA LEU A 375 -12.86 46.55 10.46
C LEU A 375 -14.03 45.81 11.10
N LEU A 376 -15.08 45.61 10.31
CA LEU A 376 -16.19 44.70 10.61
C LEU A 376 -15.65 43.28 10.87
N LEU A 377 -16.30 42.54 11.77
CA LEU A 377 -15.88 41.19 12.18
C LEU A 377 -15.69 40.25 10.98
N VAL A 378 -16.62 40.28 10.02
CA VAL A 378 -16.59 39.43 8.82
C VAL A 378 -15.37 39.76 7.94
N ALA A 379 -15.10 41.05 7.70
CA ALA A 379 -13.95 41.48 6.91
C ALA A 379 -12.63 41.08 7.57
N ARG A 380 -12.58 41.10 8.91
CA ARG A 380 -11.42 40.70 9.70
C ARG A 380 -11.11 39.21 9.55
N ILE A 381 -12.12 38.33 9.69
CA ILE A 381 -11.96 36.88 9.57
C ILE A 381 -11.51 36.51 8.15
N SER A 382 -12.13 37.10 7.13
CA SER A 382 -11.74 36.87 5.73
C SER A 382 -10.29 37.28 5.45
N ALA A 383 -9.84 38.42 5.98
CA ALA A 383 -8.46 38.89 5.81
C ALA A 383 -7.43 37.92 6.42
N ILE A 384 -7.74 37.32 7.57
CA ILE A 384 -6.87 36.32 8.20
C ILE A 384 -6.74 35.08 7.31
N ILE A 385 -7.86 34.56 6.80
CA ILE A 385 -7.85 33.37 5.94
C ILE A 385 -7.04 33.63 4.65
N ILE A 386 -7.30 34.75 3.96
CA ILE A 386 -6.58 35.12 2.73
C ILE A 386 -5.07 35.21 2.98
N MET A 387 -4.67 35.81 4.11
CA MET A 387 -3.28 35.93 4.50
C MET A 387 -2.63 34.59 4.82
N VAL A 388 -3.33 33.71 5.56
CA VAL A 388 -2.82 32.35 5.86
C VAL A 388 -2.61 31.56 4.57
N ILE A 389 -3.58 31.62 3.63
CA ILE A 389 -3.44 31.00 2.31
C ILE A 389 -2.20 31.55 1.59
N SER A 390 -2.04 32.87 1.59
CA SER A 390 -0.93 33.55 0.90
C SER A 390 0.42 33.16 1.51
N MET A 391 0.51 33.11 2.84
CA MET A 391 1.73 32.77 3.58
C MET A 391 2.12 31.31 3.42
N ILE A 392 1.13 30.40 3.41
CA ILE A 392 1.34 28.99 3.10
C ILE A 392 1.86 28.83 1.65
N GLY A 393 1.27 29.56 0.69
CA GLY A 393 1.72 29.55 -0.70
C GLY A 393 3.17 30.03 -0.86
N ILE A 394 3.54 31.12 -0.19
CA ILE A 394 4.91 31.64 -0.16
C ILE A 394 5.85 30.61 0.47
N PHE A 395 5.50 30.07 1.64
CA PHE A 395 6.30 29.06 2.33
C PHE A 395 6.53 27.81 1.47
N SER A 396 5.49 27.33 0.78
CA SER A 396 5.58 26.20 -0.16
C SER A 396 6.56 26.48 -1.29
N ALA A 397 6.46 27.66 -1.92
CA ALA A 397 7.36 28.06 -3.00
C ALA A 397 8.83 28.15 -2.53
N PHE A 398 9.06 28.62 -1.30
CA PHE A 398 10.39 28.62 -0.69
C PHE A 398 10.89 27.21 -0.35
N ALA A 399 10.04 26.35 0.23
CA ALA A 399 10.38 24.97 0.57
C ALA A 399 10.74 24.14 -0.68
N PHE A 400 10.01 24.36 -1.78
CA PHE A 400 10.30 23.75 -3.08
C PHE A 400 11.71 24.13 -3.59
N LYS A 401 12.09 25.40 -3.50
CA LYS A 401 13.43 25.86 -3.89
C LYS A 401 14.55 25.30 -3.00
N LEU A 402 14.25 24.96 -1.75
CA LEU A 402 15.20 24.38 -0.80
C LEU A 402 15.33 22.84 -0.93
N GLY A 403 14.60 22.22 -1.86
CA GLY A 403 14.60 20.75 -2.04
C GLY A 403 13.89 19.99 -0.91
N LEU A 404 13.13 20.68 -0.05
CA LEU A 404 12.34 20.07 1.02
C LEU A 404 11.02 19.56 0.45
N THR A 405 11.02 18.33 -0.07
CA THR A 405 9.85 17.74 -0.74
C THR A 405 8.66 17.54 0.20
N ASP A 406 8.89 17.42 1.51
CA ASP A 406 7.84 17.28 2.51
C ASP A 406 7.04 18.57 2.75
N GLY A 407 7.59 19.74 2.40
CA GLY A 407 6.91 21.03 2.49
C GLY A 407 5.81 21.25 1.42
N MET A 408 5.73 20.36 0.43
CA MET A 408 4.80 20.48 -0.70
C MET A 408 3.40 19.90 -0.42
N LYS A 409 3.23 19.11 0.65
CA LYS A 409 1.96 18.43 0.99
C LYS A 409 0.98 19.38 1.69
N ILE A 410 0.60 20.47 1.01
CA ILE A 410 -0.37 21.42 1.54
C ILE A 410 -1.76 21.01 1.07
N THR A 411 -2.56 20.47 1.98
CA THR A 411 -3.97 20.17 1.78
C THR A 411 -4.84 21.27 2.41
N PHE A 412 -6.12 21.37 2.00
CA PHE A 412 -7.06 22.35 2.56
C PHE A 412 -7.25 22.18 4.08
N PHE A 413 -7.07 20.97 4.61
CA PHE A 413 -7.40 20.66 5.99
C PHE A 413 -6.44 21.29 7.02
N PRO A 414 -5.10 21.10 6.96
CA PRO A 414 -4.13 21.84 7.78
C PRO A 414 -4.27 23.37 7.66
N MET A 415 -4.58 23.87 6.47
CA MET A 415 -4.77 25.30 6.23
C MET A 415 -5.96 25.88 7.03
N ILE A 416 -7.11 25.17 7.03
CA ILE A 416 -8.27 25.56 7.85
C ILE A 416 -7.92 25.50 9.34
N ILE A 417 -7.23 24.45 9.77
CA ILE A 417 -6.80 24.28 11.18
C ILE A 417 -5.89 25.43 11.63
N LEU A 418 -4.91 25.80 10.81
CA LEU A 418 -3.98 26.90 11.10
C LEU A 418 -4.72 28.24 11.17
N SER A 419 -5.65 28.49 10.25
CA SER A 419 -6.45 29.71 10.22
C SER A 419 -7.31 29.84 11.48
N TRP A 420 -8.01 28.76 11.85
CA TRP A 420 -8.78 28.66 13.09
C TRP A 420 -7.91 28.84 14.34
N THR A 421 -6.70 28.27 14.31
CA THR A 421 -5.72 28.40 15.40
C THR A 421 -5.31 29.86 15.61
N ILE A 422 -4.99 30.57 14.54
CA ILE A 422 -4.64 32.00 14.58
C ILE A 422 -5.83 32.82 15.10
N GLU A 423 -7.04 32.50 14.62
CA GLU A 423 -8.25 33.17 15.07
C GLU A 423 -8.46 33.01 16.57
N ARG A 424 -8.44 31.77 17.07
CA ARG A 424 -8.65 31.48 18.50
C ARG A 424 -7.56 32.09 19.36
N MET A 425 -6.29 31.96 18.96
CA MET A 425 -5.16 32.47 19.73
C MET A 425 -5.13 33.99 19.81
N SER A 426 -5.56 34.68 18.75
CA SER A 426 -5.58 36.13 18.82
C SER A 426 -6.82 36.69 19.52
N ILE A 427 -7.96 35.97 19.57
CA ILE A 427 -9.04 36.35 20.49
C ILE A 427 -8.52 36.24 21.93
N LEU A 428 -7.87 35.12 22.25
CA LEU A 428 -7.26 34.91 23.57
C LEU A 428 -6.20 35.98 23.90
N TRP A 429 -5.43 36.43 22.90
CA TRP A 429 -4.47 37.53 23.07
C TRP A 429 -5.15 38.83 23.46
N GLU A 430 -6.28 39.15 22.85
CA GLU A 430 -7.06 40.36 23.11
C GLU A 430 -7.78 40.30 24.46
N GLU A 431 -8.31 39.13 24.85
CA GLU A 431 -9.11 38.94 26.07
C GLU A 431 -8.27 38.70 27.34
N GLU A 432 -7.28 37.82 27.28
CA GLU A 432 -6.52 37.34 28.45
C GLU A 432 -5.04 37.76 28.41
N GLY A 433 -4.60 38.40 27.33
CA GLY A 433 -3.26 38.94 27.15
C GLY A 433 -2.21 37.92 26.65
N PRO A 434 -1.00 38.41 26.29
CA PRO A 434 0.04 37.62 25.63
C PRO A 434 0.54 36.44 26.47
N LYS A 435 0.65 36.61 27.79
CA LYS A 435 1.18 35.59 28.70
C LYS A 435 0.33 34.33 28.68
N GLU A 436 -0.99 34.48 28.65
CA GLU A 436 -1.89 33.33 28.65
C GLU A 436 -1.96 32.67 27.26
N VAL A 437 -1.76 33.42 26.17
CA VAL A 437 -1.57 32.84 24.82
C VAL A 437 -0.34 31.96 24.73
N PHE A 438 0.83 32.42 25.22
CA PHE A 438 2.03 31.57 25.22
C PHE A 438 1.85 30.31 26.06
N ARG A 439 1.15 30.42 27.20
CA ARG A 439 0.89 29.29 28.08
C ARG A 439 -0.08 28.28 27.47
N GLN A 440 -1.23 28.74 26.99
CA GLN A 440 -2.26 27.88 26.41
C GLN A 440 -1.87 27.37 25.01
N GLY A 441 -1.20 28.20 24.21
CA GLY A 441 -0.66 27.85 22.90
C GLY A 441 0.51 26.87 22.99
N GLY A 442 1.48 27.13 23.87
CA GLY A 442 2.56 26.18 24.14
C GLY A 442 2.04 24.86 24.72
N GLY A 443 1.06 24.92 25.63
CA GLY A 443 0.39 23.73 26.15
C GLY A 443 -0.36 22.94 25.08
N SER A 444 -1.11 23.62 24.20
CA SER A 444 -1.77 22.98 23.05
C SER A 444 -0.77 22.33 22.10
N LEU A 445 0.36 22.99 21.81
CA LEU A 445 1.39 22.48 20.93
C LEU A 445 2.09 21.25 21.54
N LEU A 446 2.45 21.30 22.83
CA LEU A 446 3.05 20.17 23.54
C LEU A 446 2.11 18.95 23.52
N VAL A 447 0.83 19.17 23.84
CA VAL A 447 -0.18 18.12 23.80
C VAL A 447 -0.35 17.57 22.39
N ALA A 448 -0.32 18.42 21.36
CA ALA A 448 -0.40 18.00 19.96
C ALA A 448 0.80 17.14 19.55
N VAL A 449 2.02 17.48 19.98
CA VAL A 449 3.23 16.68 19.73
C VAL A 449 3.12 15.30 20.37
N ILE A 450 2.69 15.22 21.64
CA ILE A 450 2.51 13.92 22.33
C ILE A 450 1.42 13.09 21.65
N ALA A 451 0.29 13.73 21.29
CA ALA A 451 -0.79 13.07 20.57
C ALA A 451 -0.34 12.56 19.20
N TYR A 452 0.47 13.35 18.46
CA TYR A 452 1.09 12.94 17.21
C TYR A 452 1.97 11.70 17.40
N LEU A 453 2.85 11.71 18.40
CA LEU A 453 3.75 10.57 18.66
C LEU A 453 2.97 9.28 19.01
N ALA A 454 1.85 9.40 19.72
CA ALA A 454 0.97 8.27 19.98
C ALA A 454 0.28 7.78 18.70
N MET A 455 -0.19 8.69 17.84
CA MET A 455 -0.84 8.34 16.57
C MET A 455 0.14 7.77 15.53
N ASP A 456 1.40 8.19 15.57
CA ASP A 456 2.43 7.74 14.62
C ASP A 456 2.98 6.34 14.95
N ASN A 457 2.76 5.82 16.15
CA ASN A 457 3.23 4.50 16.58
C ASN A 457 2.66 3.35 15.71
N GLU A 458 3.53 2.47 15.20
CA GLU A 458 3.16 1.37 14.29
C GLU A 458 2.17 0.37 14.92
N LEU A 459 2.35 0.05 16.21
CA LEU A 459 1.46 -0.86 16.93
C LEU A 459 0.06 -0.25 17.11
N ILE A 460 -0.02 1.03 17.47
CA ILE A 460 -1.30 1.72 17.60
C ILE A 460 -2.00 1.79 16.24
N ARG A 461 -1.29 2.15 15.17
CA ARG A 461 -1.83 2.21 13.81
C ARG A 461 -2.36 0.86 13.35
N HIS A 462 -1.60 -0.21 13.58
CA HIS A 462 -2.01 -1.59 13.27
C HIS A 462 -3.27 -1.98 14.03
N LEU A 463 -3.28 -1.79 15.35
CA LEU A 463 -4.41 -2.16 16.20
C LEU A 463 -5.68 -1.39 15.82
N THR A 464 -5.59 -0.07 15.71
CA THR A 464 -6.71 0.82 15.45
C THR A 464 -7.32 0.61 14.06
N PHE A 465 -6.52 0.21 13.06
CA PHE A 465 -7.00 -0.08 11.71
C PHE A 465 -7.65 -1.46 11.59
N ASN A 466 -7.02 -2.51 12.13
CA ASN A 466 -7.50 -3.88 11.96
C ASN A 466 -8.63 -4.24 12.95
N PHE A 467 -8.73 -3.56 14.09
CA PHE A 467 -9.71 -3.87 15.13
C PHE A 467 -10.61 -2.67 15.42
N LEU A 468 -11.69 -2.53 14.63
CA LEU A 468 -12.68 -1.46 14.82
C LEU A 468 -13.35 -1.49 16.21
N GLY A 469 -13.41 -2.67 16.84
CA GLY A 469 -13.87 -2.83 18.23
C GLY A 469 -13.09 -1.97 19.24
N LEU A 470 -11.82 -1.66 18.96
CA LEU A 470 -11.02 -0.79 19.82
C LEU A 470 -11.56 0.65 19.89
N GLN A 471 -12.31 1.13 18.90
CA GLN A 471 -12.90 2.48 18.98
C GLN A 471 -13.92 2.59 20.10
N LEU A 472 -14.66 1.51 20.37
CA LEU A 472 -15.59 1.44 21.51
C LEU A 472 -14.83 1.42 22.84
N VAL A 473 -13.69 0.73 22.89
CA VAL A 473 -12.80 0.69 24.07
C VAL A 473 -12.21 2.07 24.35
N LEU A 474 -11.72 2.77 23.32
CA LEU A 474 -11.20 4.14 23.44
C LEU A 474 -12.30 5.09 23.91
N MET A 475 -13.50 5.00 23.34
CA MET A 475 -14.65 5.80 23.77
C MET A 475 -15.02 5.54 25.23
N ALA A 476 -15.09 4.28 25.65
CA ALA A 476 -15.35 3.91 27.05
C ALA A 476 -14.29 4.49 27.99
N THR A 477 -13.03 4.45 27.57
CA THR A 477 -11.89 5.01 28.32
C THR A 477 -12.01 6.52 28.47
N VAL A 478 -12.33 7.23 27.37
CA VAL A 478 -12.54 8.69 27.39
C VAL A 478 -13.70 9.07 28.32
N LEU A 479 -14.82 8.35 28.25
CA LEU A 479 -15.98 8.59 29.13
C LEU A 479 -15.60 8.41 30.60
N LEU A 480 -14.88 7.34 30.94
CA LEU A 480 -14.39 7.11 32.31
C LEU A 480 -13.49 8.24 32.80
N MET A 481 -12.53 8.68 31.98
CA MET A 481 -11.67 9.81 32.31
C MET A 481 -12.48 11.10 32.50
N GLY A 482 -13.52 11.31 31.69
CA GLY A 482 -14.42 12.46 31.83
C GLY A 482 -15.17 12.52 33.16
N ASN A 483 -15.39 11.38 33.83
CA ASN A 483 -16.02 11.31 35.15
C ASN A 483 -15.00 11.35 36.30
N TYR A 484 -13.70 11.54 36.00
CA TYR A 484 -12.67 11.65 37.02
C TYR A 484 -12.82 12.96 37.80
N THR A 485 -13.00 12.84 39.12
CA THR A 485 -13.17 13.97 40.05
C THR A 485 -11.98 14.13 41.01
N GLY A 486 -10.92 13.34 40.83
CA GLY A 486 -9.71 13.43 41.65
C GLY A 486 -8.82 14.62 41.29
N TYR A 487 -7.80 14.85 42.12
CA TYR A 487 -6.84 15.93 41.88
C TYR A 487 -5.97 15.67 40.65
N LYS A 488 -5.61 16.75 39.95
CA LYS A 488 -4.68 16.69 38.81
C LYS A 488 -3.25 16.46 39.32
N LEU A 489 -2.42 15.77 38.55
CA LEU A 489 -1.00 15.56 38.89
C LEU A 489 -0.25 16.89 39.08
N SER A 490 -0.57 17.90 38.26
CA SER A 490 -0.02 19.25 38.40
C SER A 490 -0.47 19.96 39.69
N GLU A 491 -1.64 19.63 40.22
CA GLU A 491 -2.16 20.18 41.47
C GLU A 491 -1.50 19.53 42.68
N LEU A 492 -1.17 18.23 42.64
CA LEU A 492 -0.41 17.56 43.70
C LEU A 492 0.93 18.25 43.99
N LYS A 493 1.61 18.75 42.95
CA LYS A 493 2.86 19.50 43.10
C LYS A 493 2.67 20.87 43.76
N ARG A 494 1.51 21.50 43.56
CA ARG A 494 1.12 22.79 44.15
C ARG A 494 0.61 22.66 45.60
N PHE A 495 0.00 21.54 45.96
CA PHE A 495 -0.49 21.27 47.32
C PHE A 495 0.55 20.60 48.22
N LYS A 496 1.71 20.21 47.68
CA LYS A 496 2.83 19.65 48.45
C LYS A 496 3.27 20.54 49.64
N PRO A 497 3.42 21.87 49.49
CA PRO A 497 3.79 22.75 50.60
C PRO A 497 2.74 22.80 51.72
N LEU A 498 1.44 22.74 51.38
CA LEU A 498 0.34 22.72 52.36
C LEU A 498 0.27 21.39 53.12
N VAL A 499 0.60 20.28 52.46
CA VAL A 499 0.72 18.96 53.09
C VAL A 499 1.96 18.90 53.98
N ASP A 500 3.06 19.52 53.54
CA ASP A 500 4.30 19.62 54.32
C ASP A 500 4.15 20.57 55.53
N GLU A 501 3.38 21.66 55.42
CA GLU A 501 2.97 22.53 56.55
C GLU A 501 2.07 21.81 57.56
N MET A 502 1.10 21.02 57.08
CA MET A 502 0.26 20.19 57.96
C MET A 502 1.07 19.08 58.65
N LYS A 503 2.14 18.58 58.02
CA LYS A 503 3.06 17.61 58.63
C LYS A 503 4.11 18.23 59.56
N SER A 504 4.49 19.50 59.36
CA SER A 504 5.47 20.21 60.18
C SER A 504 4.88 20.85 61.44
N GLY A 505 3.55 20.77 61.65
CA GLY A 505 2.92 21.09 62.93
C GLY A 505 2.91 22.57 63.29
N VAL A 506 3.05 23.49 62.34
CA VAL A 506 2.94 24.93 62.60
C VAL A 506 1.47 25.35 62.49
N THR A 507 0.76 25.32 63.61
CA THR A 507 -0.50 26.05 63.77
C THR A 507 -0.24 27.55 63.56
N PRO A 508 -0.99 28.26 62.70
CA PRO A 508 -1.02 29.72 62.76
C PRO A 508 -1.73 30.09 64.06
N GLY A 509 -0.93 30.45 65.06
CA GLY A 509 -1.41 30.96 66.33
C GLY A 509 -2.13 32.30 66.12
N LYS A 510 -3.37 32.35 66.59
CA LYS A 510 -3.95 33.56 67.17
C LYS A 510 -2.96 34.07 68.23
N ASP A 511 -2.43 35.28 68.05
CA ASP A 511 -2.38 36.27 69.13
C ASP A 511 -2.11 37.68 68.56
N LYS A 512 -3.12 38.53 68.81
CA LYS A 512 -3.25 40.00 68.63
C LYS A 512 -3.53 40.55 67.23
#